data_AF-A0A2J4G967-F1
#
_entry.id   AF-A0A2J4G967-F1
#
_cell.length_a   1.000
_cell.length_b   1.000
_cell.length_c   1.000
_cell.angle_alpha   90.00
_cell.angle_beta   90.00
_cell.angle_gamma   90.00
#
_symmetry.space_group_name_H-M   'P 1'
#
loop_
_entity.id
_entity.type
_entity.pdbx_description
1 polymer ?
#
loop_
_entity_poly.entity_id
_entity_poly.type
_entity_poly.pdbx_seq_one_letter_code
_entity_poly.pdbx_strand_id
1 'polypeptide(L)'
;MAVVRGSYVNVRLSINGEELLVPVVGESSVAVENREPRPANLRLELVGAEWSPVPVVLKVEVNGKAVYIGRSTRSGESWSFQVPPKGEVTLRFTVVAPPRLAAASAPSVSLRVSFEQAAPKPLIRR
;
A
#
# COMPACT_ATOMS: atom_id res chain seq x y z
N MET A 1 -1.42 34.69 -3.11
CA MET A 1 -1.98 33.53 -3.84
C MET A 1 -1.01 32.37 -3.65
N ALA A 2 -1.32 31.42 -2.77
CA ALA A 2 -0.44 30.27 -2.54
C ALA A 2 -0.89 29.10 -3.42
N VAL A 3 -0.11 28.81 -4.45
CA VAL A 3 -0.24 27.59 -5.25
C VAL A 3 0.46 26.49 -4.46
N VAL A 4 -0.31 25.55 -3.90
CA VAL A 4 0.25 24.33 -3.33
C VAL A 4 0.16 23.24 -4.41
N ARG A 5 1.31 22.88 -4.98
CA ARG A 5 1.46 21.70 -5.84
C ARG A 5 2.32 20.70 -5.09
N GLY A 6 1.70 19.69 -4.49
CA GLY A 6 2.39 18.63 -3.74
C GLY A 6 1.46 17.48 -3.43
N SER A 7 2.02 16.27 -3.38
CA SER A 7 1.39 15.02 -2.94
C SER A 7 0.48 15.23 -1.72
N TYR A 8 -0.74 14.67 -1.73
CA TYR A 8 -1.62 14.71 -0.56
C TYR A 8 -1.20 13.68 0.50
N VAL A 9 -0.60 12.58 0.07
CA VAL A 9 0.05 11.58 0.92
C VAL A 9 1.34 11.17 0.21
N ASN A 10 2.42 11.05 0.96
CA ASN A 10 3.63 10.38 0.49
C ASN A 10 3.60 8.94 0.98
N VAL A 11 3.65 7.97 0.06
CA VAL A 11 3.74 6.56 0.43
C VAL A 11 5.16 6.08 0.16
N ARG A 12 5.88 5.66 1.21
CA ARG A 12 7.17 4.98 1.09
C ARG A 12 6.91 3.48 1.01
N LEU A 13 7.14 2.88 -0.15
CA LEU A 13 7.05 1.45 -0.35
C LEU A 13 8.42 0.82 -0.22
N SER A 14 8.57 -0.20 0.63
CA SER A 14 9.75 -1.06 0.64
C SER A 14 9.41 -2.38 -0.03
N ILE A 15 10.00 -2.65 -1.19
CA ILE A 15 9.80 -3.86 -1.98
C ILE A 15 11.14 -4.58 -2.08
N ASN A 16 11.28 -5.75 -1.48
CA ASN A 16 12.55 -6.50 -1.45
C ASN A 16 13.76 -5.69 -0.94
N GLY A 17 13.53 -4.72 -0.05
CA GLY A 17 14.57 -3.83 0.48
C GLY A 17 14.85 -2.59 -0.36
N GLU A 18 14.27 -2.46 -1.56
CA GLU A 18 14.31 -1.23 -2.35
C GLU A 18 13.19 -0.29 -1.90
N GLU A 19 13.50 0.99 -1.70
CA GLU A 19 12.52 1.99 -1.33
C GLU A 19 12.04 2.79 -2.55
N LEU A 20 10.73 2.86 -2.72
CA LEU A 20 10.05 3.66 -3.74
C LEU A 20 9.14 4.69 -3.07
N LEU A 21 9.34 5.96 -3.40
CA LEU A 21 8.44 7.03 -2.98
C LEU A 21 7.31 7.21 -4.00
N VAL A 22 6.07 7.03 -3.55
CA VAL A 22 4.85 7.20 -4.35
C VAL A 22 4.10 8.45 -3.87
N PRO A 23 4.20 9.57 -4.58
CA PRO A 23 3.42 10.77 -4.28
C PRO A 23 1.98 10.60 -4.75
N VAL A 24 1.01 10.63 -3.83
CA VAL A 24 -0.41 10.39 -4.16
C VAL A 24 -1.17 11.72 -4.21
N VAL A 25 -1.56 12.15 -5.42
CA VAL A 25 -2.46 13.29 -5.66
C VAL A 25 -3.78 12.76 -6.24
N GLY A 26 -4.72 12.39 -5.39
CA GLY A 26 -5.96 11.73 -5.82
C GLY A 26 -5.75 10.22 -5.95
N GLU A 27 -5.25 9.75 -7.10
CA GLU A 27 -4.92 8.34 -7.35
C GLU A 27 -3.49 8.15 -7.84
N SER A 28 -2.84 7.06 -7.45
CA SER A 28 -1.55 6.60 -7.99
C SER A 28 -1.48 5.08 -7.96
N SER A 29 -0.64 4.47 -8.79
CA SER A 29 -0.53 3.01 -8.84
C SER A 29 0.90 2.52 -9.00
N VAL A 30 1.19 1.36 -8.40
CA VAL A 30 2.46 0.64 -8.54
C VAL A 30 2.16 -0.81 -8.93
N ALA A 31 2.79 -1.29 -9.99
CA ALA A 31 2.75 -2.69 -10.37
C ALA A 31 3.82 -3.47 -9.59
N VAL A 32 3.42 -4.63 -9.06
CA VAL A 32 4.32 -5.56 -8.36
C VAL A 32 4.10 -6.95 -8.96
N GLU A 33 5.18 -7.56 -9.41
CA GLU A 33 5.14 -8.85 -10.10
C GLU A 33 5.54 -9.99 -9.14
N ASN A 34 4.71 -11.03 -9.08
CA ASN A 34 5.12 -12.31 -8.53
C ASN A 34 5.97 -13.05 -9.56
N ARG A 35 7.29 -13.02 -9.43
CA ARG A 35 8.21 -13.74 -10.34
C ARG A 35 8.31 -15.23 -10.06
N GLU A 36 7.69 -15.71 -8.98
CA GLU A 36 7.73 -17.13 -8.63
C GLU A 36 6.85 -17.96 -9.57
N PRO A 37 7.26 -19.21 -9.88
CA PRO A 37 6.48 -20.14 -10.69
C PRO A 37 5.26 -20.71 -9.95
N ARG A 38 5.00 -20.26 -8.71
CA ARG A 38 3.92 -20.73 -7.84
C ARG A 38 3.10 -19.56 -7.32
N PRO A 39 1.86 -19.79 -6.86
CA PRO A 39 1.07 -18.75 -6.22
C PRO A 39 1.76 -18.24 -4.95
N ALA A 40 1.66 -16.95 -4.71
CA ALA A 40 2.21 -16.30 -3.53
C ALA A 40 1.16 -15.42 -2.86
N ASN A 41 1.34 -15.17 -1.57
CA ASN A 41 0.60 -14.16 -0.84
C ASN A 41 1.42 -12.87 -0.88
N LEU A 42 0.87 -11.83 -1.48
CA LEU A 42 1.37 -10.48 -1.31
C LEU A 42 0.97 -9.99 0.09
N ARG A 43 1.95 -9.69 0.91
CA ARG A 43 1.75 -9.10 2.22
C ARG A 43 2.07 -7.61 2.17
N LEU A 44 1.12 -6.82 2.66
CA LEU A 44 1.28 -5.39 2.91
C LEU A 44 1.35 -5.20 4.43
N GLU A 45 2.43 -4.63 4.94
CA GLU A 45 2.61 -4.33 6.36
C GLU A 45 2.77 -2.82 6.55
N LEU A 46 1.97 -2.24 7.44
CA LEU A 46 2.12 -0.84 7.85
C LEU A 46 3.29 -0.73 8.84
N VAL A 47 4.43 -0.25 8.37
CA VAL A 47 5.64 -0.11 9.19
C VAL A 47 5.60 1.17 10.01
N GLY A 48 5.01 2.23 9.47
CA GLY A 48 4.87 3.50 10.16
C GLY A 48 3.98 4.49 9.42
N ALA A 49 3.48 5.48 10.15
CA ALA A 49 2.72 6.59 9.58
C ALA A 49 2.99 7.88 10.36
N GLU A 50 3.21 8.96 9.62
CA GLU A 50 3.36 10.32 10.14
C GLU A 50 2.15 11.12 9.68
N TRP A 51 1.20 11.33 10.58
CA TRP A 51 -0.06 11.98 10.24
C TRP A 51 0.04 13.50 10.32
N SER A 52 -0.56 14.17 9.34
CA SER A 52 -0.88 15.59 9.42
C SER A 52 -2.01 15.81 10.45
N PRO A 53 -2.12 17.01 11.07
CA PRO A 53 -3.28 17.35 11.91
C PRO A 53 -4.62 17.29 11.16
N VAL A 54 -4.61 17.35 9.83
CA VAL A 54 -5.80 17.21 9.01
C VAL A 54 -6.12 15.71 8.81
N PRO A 55 -7.38 15.27 9.00
CA PRO A 55 -7.75 13.88 8.77
C PRO A 55 -7.56 13.51 7.30
N VAL A 56 -6.72 12.49 7.06
CA VAL A 56 -6.51 11.90 5.74
C VAL A 56 -6.68 10.39 5.87
N VAL A 57 -7.34 9.80 4.88
CA VAL A 57 -7.48 8.35 4.73
C VAL A 57 -6.92 7.94 3.37
N LEU A 58 -5.98 7.02 3.41
CA LEU A 58 -5.41 6.36 2.25
C LEU A 58 -6.14 5.03 2.03
N LYS A 59 -6.80 4.89 0.89
CA LYS A 59 -7.28 3.59 0.40
C LYS A 59 -6.17 2.94 -0.42
N VAL A 60 -5.84 1.69 -0.10
CA VAL A 60 -4.97 0.85 -0.94
C VAL A 60 -5.82 -0.28 -1.50
N GLU A 61 -5.87 -0.43 -2.82
CA GLU A 61 -6.60 -1.50 -3.48
C GLU A 61 -5.63 -2.50 -4.10
N VAL A 62 -5.89 -3.79 -3.85
CA VAL A 62 -5.13 -4.94 -4.34
C VAL A 62 -6.11 -5.98 -4.87
N ASN A 63 -6.06 -6.31 -6.16
CA ASN A 63 -6.97 -7.27 -6.78
C ASN A 63 -8.46 -6.98 -6.48
N GLY A 64 -8.86 -5.70 -6.54
CA GLY A 64 -10.22 -5.25 -6.24
C GLY A 64 -10.61 -5.26 -4.75
N LYS A 65 -9.70 -5.63 -3.84
CA LYS A 65 -9.91 -5.56 -2.39
C LYS A 65 -9.28 -4.30 -1.83
N ALA A 66 -10.04 -3.54 -1.05
CA ALA A 66 -9.59 -2.29 -0.46
C ALA A 66 -9.19 -2.44 1.01
N VAL A 67 -8.10 -1.79 1.41
CA VAL A 67 -7.73 -1.54 2.80
C VAL A 67 -7.65 -0.03 3.04
N TYR A 68 -8.03 0.41 4.24
CA TYR A 68 -8.07 1.83 4.59
C TYR A 68 -7.08 2.11 5.71
N ILE A 69 -6.14 2.99 5.43
CA ILE A 69 -5.10 3.44 6.36
C ILE A 69 -5.41 4.87 6.74
N GLY A 70 -5.63 5.11 8.02
CA GLY A 70 -5.90 6.44 8.57
C GLY A 70 -5.25 6.61 9.93
N ARG A 71 -5.50 7.76 10.57
CA ARG A 71 -4.86 8.15 11.83
C ARG A 71 -4.98 7.12 12.97
N SER A 72 -6.03 6.31 12.99
CA SER A 72 -6.27 5.26 13.99
C SER A 72 -5.63 3.91 13.67
N THR A 73 -5.14 3.71 12.44
CA THR A 73 -4.46 2.48 12.02
C THR A 73 -3.11 2.39 12.71
N ARG A 74 -2.80 1.22 13.29
CA ARG A 74 -1.57 1.02 14.09
C ARG A 74 -0.47 0.44 13.22
N SER A 75 0.78 0.83 13.49
CA SER A 75 1.92 0.13 12.90
C SER A 75 1.93 -1.35 13.32
N GLY A 76 2.50 -2.19 12.46
CA GLY A 76 2.49 -3.66 12.58
C GLY A 76 1.21 -4.32 12.05
N GLU A 77 0.17 -3.56 11.72
CA GLU A 77 -0.99 -4.11 11.02
C GLU A 77 -0.57 -4.61 9.62
N SER A 78 -1.08 -5.77 9.23
CA SER A 78 -0.74 -6.36 7.93
C SER A 78 -1.94 -7.01 7.25
N TRP A 79 -1.93 -6.94 5.93
CA TRP A 79 -2.96 -7.48 5.05
C TRP A 79 -2.33 -8.43 4.04
N SER A 80 -3.05 -9.49 3.67
CA SER A 80 -2.54 -10.55 2.79
C SER A 80 -3.49 -10.78 1.62
N PHE A 81 -2.93 -10.87 0.41
CA PHE A 81 -3.66 -11.00 -0.85
C PHE A 81 -3.06 -12.10 -1.70
N GLN A 82 -3.89 -13.00 -2.24
CA GLN A 82 -3.39 -14.04 -3.15
C GLN A 82 -3.04 -13.44 -4.52
N VAL A 83 -1.88 -13.85 -5.05
CA VAL A 83 -1.37 -13.49 -6.37
C VAL A 83 -1.05 -14.77 -7.16
N PRO A 84 -1.51 -14.89 -8.41
CA PRO A 84 -1.24 -16.08 -9.22
C PRO A 84 0.26 -16.23 -9.55
N PRO A 85 0.69 -17.43 -10.00
CA PRO A 85 2.05 -17.65 -10.50
C PRO A 85 2.36 -16.71 -11.67
N LYS A 86 3.56 -16.12 -11.70
CA LYS A 86 3.95 -15.15 -12.76
C LYS A 86 2.91 -14.04 -12.96
N GLY A 87 2.18 -13.71 -11.89
CA GLY A 87 1.08 -12.76 -11.92
C GLY A 87 1.57 -11.36 -11.59
N GLU A 88 1.06 -10.37 -12.32
CA GLU A 88 1.19 -8.97 -11.93
C GLU A 88 0.03 -8.56 -11.02
N VAL A 89 0.34 -7.80 -9.97
CA VAL A 89 -0.63 -7.16 -9.09
C VAL A 89 -0.45 -5.65 -9.18
N THR A 90 -1.54 -4.91 -9.32
CA THR A 90 -1.49 -3.44 -9.24
C THR A 90 -1.95 -3.01 -7.86
N LEU A 91 -1.07 -2.31 -7.14
CA LEU A 91 -1.43 -1.56 -5.94
C LEU A 91 -1.97 -0.20 -6.38
N ARG A 92 -3.24 0.10 -6.12
CA ARG A 92 -3.81 1.43 -6.35
C ARG A 92 -3.95 2.17 -5.03
N PHE A 93 -3.43 3.39 -4.98
CA PHE A 93 -3.45 4.28 -3.82
C PHE A 93 -4.41 5.42 -4.12
N THR A 94 -5.41 5.62 -3.25
CA THR A 94 -6.37 6.72 -3.40
C THR A 94 -6.51 7.51 -2.10
N VAL A 95 -6.48 8.83 -2.18
CA VAL A 95 -6.79 9.69 -1.03
C VAL A 95 -8.29 9.93 -0.97
N VAL A 96 -8.93 9.45 0.11
CA VAL A 96 -10.39 9.48 0.28
C VAL A 96 -10.87 10.77 0.95
N ALA A 97 -10.08 11.31 1.88
CA ALA A 97 -10.34 12.59 2.54
C ALA A 97 -9.21 13.56 2.19
N PRO A 98 -9.39 14.46 1.20
CA PRO A 98 -8.34 15.39 0.81
C PRO A 98 -8.07 16.36 1.98
N PRO A 99 -6.80 16.62 2.33
CA PRO A 99 -6.51 17.57 3.37
C PRO A 99 -6.99 18.97 2.95
N ARG A 100 -7.56 19.74 3.89
CA ARG A 100 -7.70 21.19 3.71
C ARG A 100 -6.30 21.74 3.38
N LEU A 101 -6.20 22.48 2.29
CA LEU A 101 -4.97 22.95 1.61
C LEU A 101 -3.98 23.79 2.46
N ALA A 102 -4.19 23.89 3.77
CA ALA A 102 -3.41 24.70 4.70
C ALA A 102 -2.35 23.88 5.49
N ALA A 103 -2.13 22.60 5.18
CA ALA A 103 -1.15 21.80 5.91
C ALA A 103 0.29 22.16 5.51
N ALA A 104 1.14 22.43 6.52
CA ALA A 104 2.55 22.73 6.34
C ALA A 104 3.38 21.51 5.88
N SER A 105 2.86 20.29 6.06
CA SER A 105 3.46 19.03 5.58
C SER A 105 2.39 18.00 5.19
N ALA A 106 2.68 17.24 4.14
CA ALA A 106 1.84 16.11 3.72
C ALA A 106 2.06 14.90 4.65
N PRO A 107 1.00 14.16 5.02
CA PRO A 107 1.16 12.90 5.74
C PRO A 107 2.06 11.91 4.97
N SER A 108 2.78 11.07 5.72
CA SER A 108 3.64 10.02 5.18
C SER A 108 3.19 8.66 5.69
N VAL A 109 3.17 7.65 4.82
CA VAL A 109 2.83 6.27 5.16
C VAL A 109 3.94 5.35 4.64
N SER A 110 4.52 4.54 5.51
CA SER A 110 5.54 3.55 5.15
C SER A 110 4.93 2.15 5.11
N LEU A 111 4.91 1.53 3.93
CA LEU A 111 4.44 0.16 3.72
C LEU A 111 5.58 -0.74 3.30
N ARG A 112 5.68 -1.90 3.93
CA ARG A 112 6.50 -3.00 3.44
C ARG A 112 5.64 -3.92 2.58
N VAL A 113 6.17 -4.28 1.41
CA VAL A 113 5.57 -5.22 0.47
C VAL A 113 6.47 -6.44 0.38
N SER A 114 5.93 -7.62 0.64
CA SER A 114 6.64 -8.88 0.50
C SER A 114 5.77 -9.95 -0.16
N PHE A 115 6.42 -10.91 -0.79
CA PHE A 115 5.76 -12.15 -1.22
C PHE A 115 6.10 -13.26 -0.24
N GLU A 116 5.08 -13.94 0.23
CA GLU A 116 5.19 -15.16 1.03
C GLU A 116 4.69 -16.33 0.19
N GLN A 117 5.42 -17.45 0.15
CA GLN A 117 4.95 -18.62 -0.59
C GLN A 117 3.62 -19.11 0.00
N ALA A 118 2.64 -19.35 -0.87
CA ALA A 118 1.42 -20.01 -0.44
C ALA A 118 1.78 -21.42 0.07
N ALA A 119 1.24 -21.81 1.22
CA ALA A 119 1.45 -23.14 1.77
C ALA A 119 1.04 -24.21 0.72
N PRO A 120 1.79 -25.32 0.60
CA PRO A 120 1.40 -26.41 -0.29
C PRO A 120 0.00 -26.90 0.08
N LYS A 121 -0.89 -27.06 -0.91
CA LYS A 121 -2.16 -27.75 -0.66
C LYS A 121 -1.84 -29.18 -0.18
N PRO A 122 -2.43 -29.65 0.93
CA PRO A 122 -2.24 -31.03 1.38
C PRO A 122 -2.60 -32.00 0.25
N LEU A 123 -1.73 -32.97 -0.01
CA LEU A 123 -2.02 -34.03 -0.97
C LEU A 123 -3.10 -34.93 -0.34
N ILE A 124 -4.37 -34.73 -0.71
CA ILE A 124 -5.43 -35.65 -0.31
C ILE A 124 -5.22 -36.93 -1.13
N ARG A 125 -4.60 -37.94 -0.54
CA ARG A 125 -4.62 -39.30 -1.07
C ARG A 125 -6.03 -39.84 -0.83
N ARG A 126 -6.81 -40.03 -1.89
CA ARG A 126 -8.04 -40.83 -1.87
C ARG A 126 -7.70 -42.30 -2.00
#